data_AF-A0A7C6BPB9-F1
#
_entry.id   AF-A0A7C6BPB9-F1
#
_cell.length_a   1.000
_cell.length_b   1.000
_cell.length_c   1.000
_cell.angle_alpha   90.00
_cell.angle_beta   90.00
_cell.angle_gamma   90.00
#
_symmetry.space_group_name_H-M   'P 1'
#
loop_
_entity.id
_entity.type
_entity.pdbx_description
1 polymer ?
#
loop_
_entity_poly.entity_id
_entity_poly.type
_entity_poly.pdbx_seq_one_letter_code
_entity_poly.pdbx_strand_id
1 'polypeptide(L)'
;MIQITSDLVKKIAEERNEILQIIPLVWEYQPYNAKLIPVMGPEEKYLGVWSLEKAPIFKDPWIENQKFYNNFSFTIYPYSFENYQLLSQEILSLKPETCGVKLSFGTGDRLGLVSSAHLSVLKKYEVFPIVAQQSPRELKKTGRTFQSVLLDAAWGAFASGFRGRFGADADHIKDEYYLQQAIHSGYSFYTLDVSDYIEKEYMFQSEWDLNQTYQKMNPDQLDLLKRYLGRSYSLGGGFQVSFNEENLLRIVLSLYPVLGFIEQMNSILDERLTNYDLEISLDEGEVLTSYETHFFLSEELHRRGVDFQSLALKFPGSFEKGIDYRGDLNQFRENLRGQVLIAENIGGYRLSLHSGSDKMTIYPTFFEETHGLFHIKTSGTSWLKALETVSVFNPELFRKIYTLSWENYSENSRDYQVSFKINEIPADLEYLPDKKLQDFLKNDSVRQLLHISYGLILKEYREELYQFLFDYREDHCQRVEENIEKHLKTLRSYSFE
;
A
#
# COMPACT_ATOMS: atom_id res chain seq x y z
N MET A 1 -31.18 -15.41 -14.55
CA MET A 1 -29.73 -15.63 -14.74
C MET A 1 -29.06 -15.92 -13.41
N ILE A 2 -28.99 -14.98 -12.45
CA ILE A 2 -28.33 -15.17 -11.14
C ILE A 2 -28.73 -16.48 -10.44
N GLN A 3 -30.03 -16.76 -10.27
CA GLN A 3 -30.48 -18.01 -9.62
C GLN A 3 -29.98 -19.25 -10.36
N ILE A 4 -30.10 -19.28 -11.69
CA ILE A 4 -29.63 -20.39 -12.54
C ILE A 4 -28.11 -20.55 -12.38
N THR A 5 -27.35 -19.46 -12.38
CA THR A 5 -25.91 -19.48 -12.14
C THR A 5 -25.60 -20.07 -10.76
N SER A 6 -26.34 -19.67 -9.72
CA SER A 6 -26.14 -20.18 -8.36
C SER A 6 -26.34 -21.69 -8.30
N ASP A 7 -27.42 -22.19 -8.91
CA ASP A 7 -27.73 -23.62 -8.93
C ASP A 7 -26.68 -24.41 -9.72
N LEU A 8 -26.21 -23.88 -10.86
CA LEU A 8 -25.14 -24.48 -11.66
C LEU A 8 -23.81 -24.52 -10.90
N VAL A 9 -23.41 -23.40 -10.26
CA VAL A 9 -22.16 -23.30 -9.51
C VAL A 9 -22.17 -24.23 -8.29
N LYS A 10 -23.30 -24.33 -7.57
CA LYS A 10 -23.44 -25.29 -6.46
C LYS A 10 -23.26 -26.72 -6.91
N LYS A 11 -23.94 -27.12 -7.98
CA LYS A 11 -23.80 -28.47 -8.54
C LYS A 11 -22.36 -28.77 -8.97
N ILE A 12 -21.71 -27.80 -9.62
CA ILE A 12 -20.31 -27.88 -10.04
C ILE A 12 -19.39 -28.08 -8.83
N ALA A 13 -19.60 -27.30 -7.77
CA ALA A 13 -18.81 -27.36 -6.55
C ALA A 13 -18.96 -28.73 -5.87
N GLU A 14 -20.18 -29.27 -5.81
CA GLU A 14 -20.46 -30.63 -5.32
C GLU A 14 -19.76 -31.71 -6.16
N GLU A 15 -19.83 -31.63 -7.49
CA GLU A 15 -19.21 -32.61 -8.40
C GLU A 15 -17.68 -32.61 -8.31
N ARG A 16 -17.07 -31.47 -7.96
CA ARG A 16 -15.61 -31.31 -7.85
C ARG A 16 -15.07 -31.36 -6.43
N ASN A 17 -15.94 -31.50 -5.43
CA ASN A 17 -15.58 -31.42 -4.02
C ASN A 17 -14.84 -30.11 -3.68
N GLU A 18 -15.37 -28.99 -4.19
CA GLU A 18 -14.88 -27.64 -3.95
C GLU A 18 -15.95 -26.79 -3.26
N ILE A 19 -15.54 -25.63 -2.73
CA ILE A 19 -16.46 -24.64 -2.14
C ILE A 19 -16.48 -23.42 -3.05
N LEU A 20 -17.61 -23.17 -3.71
CA LEU A 20 -17.79 -22.02 -4.58
C LEU A 20 -19.10 -21.28 -4.27
N GLN A 21 -19.04 -19.96 -4.36
CA GLN A 21 -20.20 -19.08 -4.29
C GLN A 21 -20.19 -18.06 -5.42
N ILE A 22 -21.38 -17.57 -5.78
CA ILE A 22 -21.52 -16.47 -6.71
C ILE A 22 -21.69 -15.16 -5.93
N ILE A 23 -21.15 -14.08 -6.47
CA ILE A 23 -21.58 -12.74 -6.09
C ILE A 23 -22.73 -12.38 -7.03
N PRO A 24 -23.92 -11.99 -6.53
CA PRO A 24 -25.12 -11.75 -7.35
C PRO A 24 -25.05 -10.41 -8.10
N LEU A 25 -24.01 -10.25 -8.91
CA LEU A 25 -23.70 -9.08 -9.73
C LEU A 25 -23.51 -9.53 -11.18
N VAL A 26 -24.10 -8.78 -12.11
CA VAL A 26 -23.98 -9.04 -13.55
C VAL A 26 -23.24 -7.87 -14.20
N TRP A 27 -22.17 -8.18 -14.93
CA TRP A 27 -21.49 -7.24 -15.80
C TRP A 27 -21.86 -7.54 -17.25
N GLU A 28 -22.25 -6.51 -17.99
CA GLU A 28 -22.34 -6.60 -19.45
C GLU A 28 -20.91 -6.57 -20.02
N TYR A 29 -20.63 -7.48 -20.95
CA TYR A 29 -19.36 -7.58 -21.66
C TYR A 29 -19.65 -7.59 -23.15
N GLN A 30 -19.27 -6.50 -23.83
CA GLN A 30 -19.66 -6.28 -25.22
C GLN A 30 -19.15 -7.36 -26.18
N PRO A 31 -17.90 -7.84 -26.07
CA PRO A 31 -17.47 -8.96 -26.91
C PRO A 31 -18.39 -10.16 -26.70
N TYR A 32 -18.86 -10.71 -27.82
CA TYR A 32 -19.74 -11.88 -27.86
C TYR A 32 -21.09 -11.70 -27.14
N ASN A 33 -21.48 -10.45 -26.85
CA ASN A 33 -22.70 -10.10 -26.11
C ASN A 33 -22.85 -10.91 -24.81
N ALA A 34 -21.73 -11.04 -24.10
CA ALA A 34 -21.62 -11.91 -22.94
C ALA A 34 -21.98 -11.19 -21.65
N LYS A 35 -22.34 -11.97 -20.63
CA LYS A 35 -22.61 -11.49 -19.28
C LYS A 35 -21.72 -12.20 -18.29
N LEU A 36 -21.02 -11.43 -17.48
CA LEU A 36 -20.05 -11.94 -16.51
C LEU A 36 -20.64 -11.88 -15.10
N ILE A 37 -20.43 -12.94 -14.34
CA ILE A 37 -20.83 -13.07 -12.94
C ILE A 37 -19.61 -13.48 -12.14
N PRO A 38 -19.24 -12.76 -11.07
CA PRO A 38 -18.14 -13.17 -10.21
C PRO A 38 -18.48 -14.48 -9.48
N VAL A 39 -17.56 -15.45 -9.56
CA VAL A 39 -17.62 -16.71 -8.83
C VAL A 39 -16.33 -16.84 -8.02
N MET A 40 -16.41 -17.27 -6.76
CA MET A 40 -15.24 -17.37 -5.89
C MET A 40 -15.32 -18.55 -4.93
N GLY A 41 -14.16 -19.09 -4.60
CA GLY A 41 -13.93 -19.95 -3.44
C GLY A 41 -13.12 -19.21 -2.36
N PRO A 42 -12.54 -19.96 -1.39
CA PRO A 42 -11.76 -19.38 -0.30
C PRO A 42 -10.55 -18.58 -0.78
N GLU A 43 -9.79 -19.13 -1.72
CA GLU A 43 -8.66 -18.44 -2.37
C GLU A 43 -8.96 -18.13 -3.84
N GLU A 44 -9.64 -19.05 -4.52
CA GLU A 44 -9.78 -19.02 -5.97
C GLU A 44 -10.88 -18.08 -6.47
N LYS A 45 -10.63 -17.47 -7.63
CA LYS A 45 -11.50 -16.47 -8.26
C LYS A 45 -11.77 -16.86 -9.71
N TYR A 46 -13.01 -16.71 -10.13
CA TYR A 46 -13.48 -17.15 -11.44
C TYR A 46 -14.46 -16.16 -12.07
N LEU A 47 -14.52 -16.21 -13.40
CA LEU A 47 -15.50 -15.54 -14.24
C LEU A 47 -16.55 -16.57 -14.65
N GLY A 48 -17.77 -16.45 -14.15
CA GLY A 48 -18.94 -17.14 -14.70
C GLY A 48 -19.45 -16.38 -15.92
N VAL A 49 -19.47 -17.01 -17.09
CA VAL A 49 -19.72 -16.33 -18.37
C VAL A 49 -20.93 -16.93 -19.06
N TRP A 50 -21.94 -16.10 -19.28
CA TRP A 50 -23.09 -16.42 -20.13
C TRP A 50 -22.86 -15.83 -21.52
N SER A 51 -22.89 -16.65 -22.56
CA SER A 51 -22.68 -16.22 -23.95
C SER A 51 -23.65 -16.88 -24.92
N LEU A 52 -24.00 -16.18 -26.00
CA LEU A 52 -24.74 -16.76 -27.14
C LEU A 52 -23.82 -17.60 -28.04
N GLU A 53 -22.51 -17.33 -28.00
CA GLU A 53 -21.52 -18.03 -28.78
C GLU A 53 -20.96 -19.24 -28.01
N LYS A 54 -20.66 -20.31 -28.76
CA LYS A 54 -20.03 -21.52 -28.23
C LYS A 54 -18.51 -21.41 -28.11
N ALA A 55 -17.91 -20.36 -28.67
CA ALA A 55 -16.46 -20.19 -28.65
C ALA A 55 -15.97 -19.77 -27.25
N PRO A 56 -14.77 -20.20 -26.83
CA PRO A 56 -14.21 -19.76 -25.56
C PRO A 56 -13.93 -18.26 -25.60
N ILE A 57 -14.51 -17.52 -24.65
CA ILE A 57 -14.32 -16.06 -24.52
C ILE A 57 -13.02 -15.73 -23.80
N PHE A 58 -12.64 -16.58 -22.85
CA PHE A 58 -11.42 -16.48 -22.05
C PHE A 58 -10.60 -17.76 -22.18
N LYS A 59 -9.36 -17.73 -21.71
CA LYS A 59 -8.43 -18.86 -21.75
C LYS A 59 -8.75 -19.87 -20.64
N ASP A 60 -8.40 -21.13 -20.92
CA ASP A 60 -8.41 -22.25 -19.98
C ASP A 60 -9.74 -22.42 -19.24
N PRO A 61 -10.85 -22.70 -19.97
CA PRO A 61 -12.15 -22.91 -19.34
C PRO A 61 -12.04 -24.00 -18.29
N TRP A 62 -12.34 -23.63 -17.05
CA TRP A 62 -12.32 -24.56 -15.94
C TRP A 62 -13.47 -25.58 -16.09
N ILE A 63 -14.63 -25.11 -16.60
CA ILE A 63 -15.80 -25.91 -16.94
C ILE A 63 -16.45 -25.40 -18.21
N GLU A 64 -16.47 -26.24 -19.25
CA GLU A 64 -17.25 -26.02 -20.46
C GLU A 64 -18.64 -26.63 -20.31
N ASN A 65 -19.69 -25.81 -20.08
CA ASN A 65 -21.05 -26.30 -20.23
C ASN A 65 -21.54 -26.05 -21.67
N GLN A 66 -21.52 -27.09 -22.49
CA GLN A 66 -21.99 -27.03 -23.88
C GLN A 66 -23.54 -27.05 -24.00
N LYS A 67 -24.26 -27.11 -22.87
CA LYS A 67 -25.73 -27.03 -22.84
C LYS A 67 -26.17 -25.57 -22.82
N PHE A 68 -27.11 -25.24 -23.71
CA PHE A 68 -27.78 -23.95 -23.69
C PHE A 68 -28.92 -23.92 -22.69
N TYR A 69 -29.01 -22.81 -21.95
CA TYR A 69 -30.18 -22.41 -21.17
C TYR A 69 -30.69 -21.11 -21.78
N ASN A 70 -31.92 -21.13 -22.32
CA ASN A 70 -32.51 -19.96 -23.01
C ASN A 70 -31.59 -19.33 -24.07
N ASN A 71 -30.96 -20.15 -24.92
CA ASN A 71 -30.00 -19.76 -25.97
C ASN A 71 -28.61 -19.28 -25.50
N PHE A 72 -28.32 -19.28 -24.19
CA PHE A 72 -26.98 -18.97 -23.68
C PHE A 72 -26.27 -20.22 -23.13
N SER A 73 -24.99 -20.38 -23.42
CA SER A 73 -24.11 -21.33 -22.73
C SER A 73 -23.46 -20.66 -21.52
N PHE A 74 -23.20 -21.45 -20.48
CA PHE A 74 -22.53 -20.98 -19.25
C PHE A 74 -21.18 -21.67 -19.08
N THR A 75 -20.11 -20.90 -18.99
CA THR A 75 -18.75 -21.43 -18.82
C THR A 75 -18.08 -20.72 -17.64
N ILE A 76 -17.33 -21.46 -16.84
CA ILE A 76 -16.52 -20.87 -15.75
C ILE A 76 -15.07 -20.84 -16.20
N TYR A 77 -14.45 -19.66 -16.10
CA TYR A 77 -13.03 -19.44 -16.41
C TYR A 77 -12.28 -18.99 -15.16
N PRO A 78 -11.00 -19.38 -14.99
CA PRO A 78 -10.18 -18.83 -13.93
C PRO A 78 -10.00 -17.33 -14.13
N TYR A 79 -10.02 -16.56 -13.04
CA TYR A 79 -9.63 -15.16 -13.05
C TYR A 79 -8.09 -15.05 -13.04
N SER A 80 -7.44 -15.62 -14.07
CA SER A 80 -5.99 -15.55 -14.26
C SER A 80 -5.55 -14.16 -14.73
N PHE A 81 -4.26 -13.88 -14.71
CA PHE A 81 -3.73 -12.61 -15.21
C PHE A 81 -3.96 -12.42 -16.70
N GLU A 82 -3.86 -13.47 -17.51
CA GLU A 82 -4.15 -13.42 -18.95
C GLU A 82 -5.63 -13.09 -19.19
N ASN A 83 -6.53 -13.70 -18.42
CA ASN A 83 -7.96 -13.44 -18.52
C ASN A 83 -8.32 -12.03 -18.00
N TYR A 84 -7.63 -11.55 -16.97
CA TYR A 84 -7.73 -10.17 -16.52
C TYR A 84 -7.25 -9.18 -17.59
N GLN A 85 -6.16 -9.47 -18.30
CA GLN A 85 -5.68 -8.62 -19.40
C GLN A 85 -6.72 -8.51 -20.52
N LEU A 86 -7.38 -9.62 -20.89
CA LEU A 86 -8.48 -9.59 -21.86
C LEU A 86 -9.68 -8.79 -21.32
N LEU A 87 -10.05 -9.03 -20.06
CA LEU A 87 -11.19 -8.35 -19.41
C LEU A 87 -10.99 -6.83 -19.32
N SER A 88 -9.79 -6.39 -18.92
CA SER A 88 -9.46 -4.98 -18.69
C SER A 88 -9.23 -4.16 -19.97
N GLN A 89 -9.12 -4.81 -21.14
CA GLN A 89 -9.16 -4.12 -22.44
C GLN A 89 -10.55 -3.55 -22.76
N GLU A 90 -11.60 -4.21 -22.28
CA GLU A 90 -12.99 -3.82 -22.54
C GLU A 90 -13.60 -3.09 -21.34
N ILE A 91 -13.31 -3.57 -20.13
CA ILE A 91 -13.78 -2.97 -18.89
C ILE A 91 -12.66 -2.11 -18.31
N LEU A 92 -12.46 -0.93 -18.91
CA LEU A 92 -11.36 -0.03 -18.59
C LEU A 92 -11.28 0.36 -17.11
N SER A 93 -12.42 0.39 -16.40
CA SER A 93 -12.46 0.69 -14.95
C SER A 93 -11.78 -0.38 -14.07
N LEU A 94 -11.38 -1.52 -14.63
CA LEU A 94 -10.59 -2.54 -13.93
C LEU A 94 -9.08 -2.36 -14.10
N LYS A 95 -8.65 -1.45 -14.98
CA LYS A 95 -7.23 -1.12 -15.18
C LYS A 95 -6.83 -0.01 -14.20
N PRO A 96 -5.67 -0.14 -13.52
CA PRO A 96 -5.19 0.93 -12.66
C PRO A 96 -4.80 2.16 -13.49
N GLU A 97 -5.00 3.33 -12.91
CA GLU A 97 -4.71 4.63 -13.50
C GLU A 97 -3.82 5.47 -12.58
N THR A 98 -3.17 6.47 -13.16
CA THR A 98 -2.43 7.48 -12.40
C THR A 98 -3.39 8.43 -11.68
N CYS A 99 -3.00 8.82 -10.48
CA CYS A 99 -3.65 9.83 -9.65
C CYS A 99 -3.19 11.24 -10.06
N GLY A 100 -1.91 11.39 -10.39
CA GLY A 100 -1.23 12.69 -10.45
C GLY A 100 -1.12 13.32 -9.06
N VAL A 101 -0.96 14.65 -9.00
CA VAL A 101 -0.88 15.42 -7.74
C VAL A 101 -2.28 15.71 -7.19
N LYS A 102 -2.90 14.70 -6.57
CA LYS A 102 -4.22 14.80 -5.93
C LYS A 102 -4.27 14.06 -4.60
N LEU A 103 -5.22 14.44 -3.75
CA LEU A 103 -5.54 13.72 -2.53
C LEU A 103 -5.81 12.24 -2.85
N SER A 104 -5.02 11.36 -2.24
CA SER A 104 -5.08 9.92 -2.48
C SER A 104 -4.87 9.12 -1.20
N PHE A 105 -5.44 7.92 -1.16
CA PHE A 105 -5.36 7.05 0.01
C PHE A 105 -5.08 5.62 -0.41
N GLY A 106 -3.96 5.10 0.08
CA GLY A 106 -3.45 3.77 -0.12
C GLY A 106 -4.01 2.77 0.88
N THR A 107 -4.59 1.68 0.38
CA THR A 107 -5.13 0.58 1.19
C THR A 107 -4.53 -0.75 0.76
N GLY A 108 -3.31 -1.02 1.24
CA GLY A 108 -2.67 -2.32 1.08
C GLY A 108 -3.49 -3.44 1.70
N ASP A 109 -3.53 -4.56 0.98
CA ASP A 109 -4.22 -5.77 1.38
C ASP A 109 -3.25 -6.95 1.27
N ARG A 110 -2.80 -7.47 2.42
CA ARG A 110 -1.86 -8.60 2.51
C ARG A 110 -2.49 -9.94 2.16
N LEU A 111 -3.82 -10.01 2.12
CA LEU A 111 -4.59 -11.24 1.88
C LEU A 111 -5.22 -11.27 0.49
N GLY A 112 -5.46 -10.11 -0.12
CA GLY A 112 -6.14 -10.02 -1.42
C GLY A 112 -7.64 -10.32 -1.35
N LEU A 113 -8.26 -10.11 -0.17
CA LEU A 113 -9.65 -10.46 0.13
C LEU A 113 -10.56 -9.24 0.29
N VAL A 114 -10.02 -8.04 0.55
CA VAL A 114 -10.78 -6.90 1.07
C VAL A 114 -10.72 -5.62 0.23
N SER A 115 -10.11 -5.64 -0.96
CA SER A 115 -10.15 -4.48 -1.87
C SER A 115 -11.57 -4.01 -2.19
N SER A 116 -12.56 -4.92 -2.22
CA SER A 116 -13.98 -4.56 -2.37
C SER A 116 -14.52 -3.70 -1.21
N ALA A 117 -14.11 -3.99 0.02
CA ALA A 117 -14.45 -3.21 1.21
C ALA A 117 -13.72 -1.86 1.23
N HIS A 118 -12.45 -1.82 0.81
CA HIS A 118 -11.73 -0.56 0.65
C HIS A 118 -12.44 0.39 -0.33
N LEU A 119 -12.80 -0.11 -1.51
CA LEU A 119 -13.50 0.67 -2.55
C LEU A 119 -14.90 1.10 -2.12
N SER A 120 -15.61 0.29 -1.34
CA SER A 120 -16.98 0.62 -0.87
C SER A 120 -16.98 1.85 0.05
N VAL A 121 -15.90 2.05 0.81
CA VAL A 121 -15.70 3.22 1.67
C VAL A 121 -15.10 4.38 0.88
N LEU A 122 -13.99 4.16 0.19
CA LEU A 122 -13.24 5.24 -0.47
C LEU A 122 -14.10 6.02 -1.48
N LYS A 123 -15.02 5.34 -2.19
CA LYS A 123 -15.96 5.97 -3.13
C LYS A 123 -16.91 6.99 -2.49
N LYS A 124 -17.08 6.97 -1.16
CA LYS A 124 -17.92 7.92 -0.41
C LYS A 124 -17.20 9.26 -0.17
N TYR A 125 -15.90 9.33 -0.44
CA TYR A 125 -15.05 10.48 -0.15
C TYR A 125 -14.37 10.97 -1.43
N GLU A 126 -14.10 12.28 -1.49
CA GLU A 126 -13.29 12.89 -2.56
C GLU A 126 -11.81 12.57 -2.33
N VAL A 127 -11.42 11.33 -2.63
CA VAL A 127 -10.06 10.83 -2.52
C VAL A 127 -9.81 9.81 -3.61
N PHE A 128 -8.64 9.85 -4.24
CA PHE A 128 -8.28 8.85 -5.23
C PHE A 128 -7.83 7.54 -4.56
N PRO A 129 -8.48 6.40 -4.83
CA PRO A 129 -8.18 5.15 -4.16
C PRO A 129 -6.95 4.47 -4.78
N ILE A 130 -5.95 4.13 -3.97
CA ILE A 130 -4.82 3.28 -4.37
C ILE A 130 -5.00 1.93 -3.66
N VAL A 131 -5.54 0.94 -4.35
CA VAL A 131 -6.05 -0.31 -3.72
C VAL A 131 -5.22 -1.56 -4.02
N ALA A 132 -4.31 -1.49 -4.98
CA ALA A 132 -3.24 -2.46 -5.14
C ALA A 132 -1.96 -1.86 -4.59
N GLN A 133 -1.60 -2.18 -3.35
CA GLN A 133 -0.39 -1.64 -2.72
C GLN A 133 0.26 -2.71 -1.85
N GLN A 134 1.50 -3.08 -2.17
CA GLN A 134 2.36 -3.90 -1.32
C GLN A 134 3.83 -3.62 -1.62
N SER A 135 4.67 -3.78 -0.60
CA SER A 135 6.13 -3.71 -0.75
C SER A 135 6.76 -5.06 -1.11
N PRO A 136 7.97 -5.10 -1.73
CA PRO A 136 8.73 -6.34 -1.92
C PRO A 136 8.91 -7.18 -0.65
N ARG A 137 9.04 -6.53 0.50
CA ARG A 137 9.09 -7.20 1.81
C ARG A 137 7.79 -7.94 2.13
N GLU A 138 6.65 -7.32 1.88
CA GLU A 138 5.34 -7.95 2.08
C GLU A 138 5.08 -9.06 1.05
N LEU A 139 5.48 -8.88 -0.21
CA LEU A 139 5.39 -9.92 -1.23
C LEU A 139 6.15 -11.18 -0.80
N LYS A 140 7.42 -11.04 -0.39
CA LYS A 140 8.24 -12.14 0.11
C LYS A 140 7.59 -12.84 1.32
N LYS A 141 7.10 -12.08 2.30
CA LYS A 141 6.50 -12.62 3.53
C LYS A 141 5.15 -13.29 3.30
N THR A 142 4.39 -12.86 2.29
CA THR A 142 3.08 -13.42 1.97
C THR A 142 3.11 -14.50 0.89
N GLY A 143 4.25 -14.70 0.22
CA GLY A 143 4.37 -15.60 -0.93
C GLY A 143 3.62 -15.08 -2.17
N ARG A 144 3.40 -13.77 -2.26
CA ARG A 144 2.64 -13.12 -3.34
C ARG A 144 3.58 -12.42 -4.33
N THR A 145 3.01 -11.98 -5.45
CA THR A 145 3.72 -11.21 -6.49
C THR A 145 2.96 -9.92 -6.75
N PHE A 146 3.62 -8.92 -7.37
CA PHE A 146 2.91 -7.71 -7.82
C PHE A 146 1.72 -8.05 -8.72
N GLN A 147 1.88 -9.05 -9.60
CA GLN A 147 0.81 -9.54 -10.46
C GLN A 147 -0.41 -10.01 -9.66
N SER A 148 -0.23 -10.82 -8.61
CA SER A 148 -1.35 -11.31 -7.81
C SER A 148 -2.00 -10.19 -6.98
N VAL A 149 -1.22 -9.23 -6.49
CA VAL A 149 -1.75 -8.05 -5.78
C VAL A 149 -2.65 -7.21 -6.68
N LEU A 150 -2.19 -6.90 -7.90
CA LEU A 150 -3.01 -6.17 -8.86
C LEU A 150 -4.27 -6.95 -9.24
N LEU A 151 -4.13 -8.25 -9.47
CA LEU A 151 -5.25 -9.13 -9.81
C LEU A 151 -6.31 -9.13 -8.70
N ASP A 152 -5.90 -9.20 -7.44
CA ASP A 152 -6.80 -9.18 -6.29
C ASP A 152 -7.52 -7.83 -6.12
N ALA A 153 -6.84 -6.72 -6.39
CA ALA A 153 -7.43 -5.39 -6.38
C ALA A 153 -8.46 -5.21 -7.50
N ALA A 154 -8.10 -5.60 -8.73
CA ALA A 154 -9.01 -5.58 -9.88
C ALA A 154 -10.21 -6.51 -9.66
N TRP A 155 -9.99 -7.67 -9.03
CA TRP A 155 -11.06 -8.54 -8.57
C TRP A 155 -11.97 -7.82 -7.57
N GLY A 156 -11.42 -7.10 -6.60
CA GLY A 156 -12.21 -6.30 -5.65
C GLY A 156 -13.10 -5.27 -6.34
N ALA A 157 -12.60 -4.60 -7.38
CA ALA A 157 -13.38 -3.68 -8.20
C ALA A 157 -14.48 -4.43 -8.97
N PHE A 158 -14.14 -5.55 -9.62
CA PHE A 158 -15.07 -6.39 -10.36
C PHE A 158 -16.19 -6.96 -9.47
N ALA A 159 -15.83 -7.56 -8.35
CA ALA A 159 -16.72 -8.18 -7.38
C ALA A 159 -17.66 -7.19 -6.68
N SER A 160 -17.25 -5.94 -6.51
CA SER A 160 -18.08 -4.88 -5.88
C SER A 160 -18.93 -4.09 -6.88
N GLY A 161 -18.73 -4.31 -8.18
CA GLY A 161 -19.36 -3.49 -9.21
C GLY A 161 -18.77 -2.08 -9.31
N PHE A 162 -17.58 -1.84 -8.74
CA PHE A 162 -16.93 -0.54 -8.80
C PHE A 162 -16.55 -0.19 -10.24
N ARG A 163 -17.00 0.99 -10.69
CA ARG A 163 -16.72 1.55 -12.03
C ARG A 163 -15.85 2.80 -11.98
N GLY A 164 -15.41 3.20 -10.79
CA GLY A 164 -14.55 4.36 -10.60
C GLY A 164 -13.10 4.05 -10.98
N ARG A 165 -12.27 5.09 -10.93
CA ARG A 165 -10.83 5.01 -11.16
C ARG A 165 -10.14 4.56 -9.86
N PHE A 166 -9.08 3.78 -9.99
CA PHE A 166 -8.20 3.42 -8.87
C PHE A 166 -6.75 3.28 -9.35
N GLY A 167 -5.78 3.33 -8.43
CA GLY A 167 -4.36 3.15 -8.74
C GLY A 167 -3.75 1.89 -8.12
N ALA A 168 -2.57 1.54 -8.62
CA ALA A 168 -1.74 0.44 -8.13
C ALA A 168 -0.33 0.94 -7.84
N ASP A 169 0.07 0.91 -6.56
CA ASP A 169 1.36 1.37 -6.03
C ASP A 169 2.31 0.20 -5.75
N ALA A 170 3.43 0.19 -6.46
CA ALA A 170 4.56 -0.67 -6.22
C ALA A 170 5.38 -0.04 -5.10
N ASP A 171 5.02 -0.39 -3.87
CA ASP A 171 5.47 0.30 -2.66
C ASP A 171 6.93 -0.09 -2.31
N HIS A 172 7.73 0.83 -1.75
CA HIS A 172 9.10 0.59 -1.30
C HIS A 172 10.01 -0.24 -2.27
N ILE A 173 10.07 0.14 -3.54
CA ILE A 173 11.01 -0.42 -4.52
C ILE A 173 12.43 0.06 -4.22
N LYS A 174 13.36 -0.88 -4.06
CA LYS A 174 14.78 -0.63 -3.79
C LYS A 174 15.72 -1.13 -4.88
N ASP A 175 15.21 -1.89 -5.85
CA ASP A 175 16.03 -2.51 -6.89
C ASP A 175 15.27 -2.62 -8.21
N GLU A 176 16.04 -2.78 -9.29
CA GLU A 176 15.51 -2.88 -10.65
C GLU A 176 14.67 -4.16 -10.85
N TYR A 177 14.97 -5.25 -10.13
CA TYR A 177 14.24 -6.50 -10.30
C TYR A 177 12.77 -6.35 -9.91
N TYR A 178 12.49 -5.76 -8.76
CA TYR A 178 11.11 -5.48 -8.33
C TYR A 178 10.46 -4.38 -9.17
N LEU A 179 11.21 -3.35 -9.59
CA LEU A 179 10.70 -2.33 -10.52
C LEU A 179 10.19 -2.97 -11.81
N GLN A 180 11.00 -3.82 -12.44
CA GLN A 180 10.62 -4.53 -13.65
C GLN A 180 9.37 -5.39 -13.43
N GLN A 181 9.27 -6.12 -12.31
CA GLN A 181 8.06 -6.91 -12.04
C GLN A 181 6.79 -6.06 -11.94
N ALA A 182 6.85 -4.91 -11.29
CA ALA A 182 5.73 -3.99 -11.18
C ALA A 182 5.34 -3.42 -12.56
N ILE A 183 6.32 -3.05 -13.39
CA ILE A 183 6.11 -2.60 -14.78
C ILE A 183 5.39 -3.67 -15.59
N HIS A 184 5.90 -4.91 -15.59
CA HIS A 184 5.28 -6.03 -16.34
C HIS A 184 3.87 -6.36 -15.83
N SER A 185 3.61 -6.15 -14.54
CA SER A 185 2.29 -6.37 -13.94
C SER A 185 1.28 -5.28 -14.33
N GLY A 186 1.76 -4.08 -14.73
CA GLY A 186 0.91 -2.96 -15.15
C GLY A 186 0.55 -1.99 -14.04
N TYR A 187 1.47 -1.76 -13.09
CA TYR A 187 1.29 -0.78 -12.01
C TYR A 187 1.25 0.66 -12.55
N SER A 188 0.51 1.53 -11.86
CA SER A 188 0.35 2.95 -12.24
C SER A 188 1.12 3.92 -11.34
N PHE A 189 1.61 3.45 -10.20
CA PHE A 189 2.31 4.25 -9.21
C PHE A 189 3.53 3.46 -8.70
N TYR A 190 4.70 4.11 -8.63
CA TYR A 190 5.97 3.50 -8.23
C TYR A 190 6.58 4.29 -7.09
N THR A 191 6.86 3.64 -5.98
CA THR A 191 7.48 4.27 -4.81
C THR A 191 8.91 3.79 -4.68
N LEU A 192 9.87 4.68 -4.94
CA LEU A 192 11.29 4.40 -4.77
C LEU A 192 11.72 4.69 -3.33
N ASP A 193 12.07 3.65 -2.59
CA ASP A 193 12.64 3.79 -1.26
C ASP A 193 14.15 3.99 -1.39
N VAL A 194 14.59 5.21 -1.10
CA VAL A 194 15.99 5.61 -1.24
C VAL A 194 16.76 5.58 0.07
N SER A 195 16.13 5.12 1.16
CA SER A 195 16.70 5.19 2.51
C SER A 195 18.04 4.45 2.63
N ASP A 196 18.21 3.34 1.91
CA ASP A 196 19.45 2.54 1.92
C ASP A 196 20.57 3.16 1.07
N TYR A 197 20.24 4.12 0.18
CA TYR A 197 21.18 4.83 -0.69
C TYR A 197 21.71 6.12 -0.05
N ILE A 198 21.16 6.52 1.09
CA ILE A 198 21.64 7.68 1.84
C ILE A 198 22.91 7.28 2.59
N GLU A 199 24.06 7.86 2.25
CA GLU A 199 25.32 7.70 2.99
C GLU A 199 25.26 8.50 4.31
N LYS A 200 24.50 7.95 5.27
CA LYS A 200 24.18 8.58 6.57
C LYS A 200 25.40 8.82 7.44
N GLU A 201 26.50 8.11 7.22
CA GLU A 201 27.75 8.29 7.95
C GLU A 201 28.27 9.74 7.88
N TYR A 202 28.09 10.43 6.75
CA TYR A 202 28.54 11.83 6.62
C TYR A 202 27.74 12.79 7.51
N MET A 203 26.54 12.41 7.94
CA MET A 203 25.76 13.22 8.90
C MET A 203 26.42 13.26 10.28
N PHE A 204 27.25 12.27 10.61
CA PHE A 204 27.86 12.10 11.93
C PHE A 204 29.39 12.26 11.94
N GLN A 205 30.03 12.36 10.77
CA GLN A 205 31.47 12.54 10.66
C GLN A 205 31.97 13.86 11.25
N SER A 206 33.23 13.85 11.69
CA SER A 206 33.93 15.05 12.14
C SER A 206 34.23 16.01 10.99
N GLU A 207 34.43 17.30 11.28
CA GLU A 207 34.87 18.27 10.27
C GLU A 207 36.18 17.88 9.60
N TRP A 208 37.09 17.22 10.32
CA TRP A 208 38.36 16.77 9.76
C TRP A 208 38.16 15.68 8.70
N ASP A 209 37.30 14.69 8.99
CA ASP A 209 36.96 13.61 8.04
C ASP A 209 36.21 14.14 6.82
N LEU A 210 35.28 15.07 7.03
CA LEU A 210 34.54 15.73 5.94
C LEU A 210 35.49 16.50 5.01
N ASN A 211 36.48 17.20 5.57
CA ASN A 211 37.50 17.89 4.78
C ASN A 211 38.35 16.93 3.94
N GLN A 212 38.70 15.75 4.47
CA GLN A 212 39.40 14.73 3.69
C GLN A 212 38.54 14.18 2.54
N THR A 213 37.23 14.07 2.77
CA THR A 213 36.27 13.62 1.74
C THR A 213 36.05 14.70 0.68
N TYR A 214 35.95 15.96 1.09
CA TYR A 214 35.82 17.11 0.19
C TYR A 214 36.93 17.16 -0.87
N GLN A 215 38.18 16.89 -0.47
CA GLN A 215 39.33 16.86 -1.41
C GLN A 215 39.25 15.75 -2.47
N LYS A 216 38.36 14.76 -2.29
CA LYS A 216 38.17 13.62 -3.19
C LYS A 216 36.86 13.70 -3.99
N MET A 217 36.07 14.77 -3.82
CA MET A 217 34.79 14.93 -4.52
C MET A 217 35.00 15.01 -6.03
N ASN A 218 34.09 14.39 -6.77
CA ASN A 218 34.09 14.46 -8.23
C ASN A 218 33.56 15.83 -8.72
N PRO A 219 33.74 16.18 -10.01
CA PRO A 219 33.29 17.46 -10.55
C PRO A 219 31.80 17.76 -10.35
N ASP A 220 30.94 16.75 -10.51
CA ASP A 220 29.47 16.91 -10.37
C ASP A 220 29.09 17.24 -8.93
N GLN A 221 29.70 16.55 -7.97
CA GLN A 221 29.56 16.84 -6.53
C GLN A 221 30.03 18.26 -6.18
N LEU A 222 31.16 18.71 -6.74
CA LEU A 222 31.65 20.08 -6.53
C LEU A 222 30.71 21.13 -7.16
N ASP A 223 30.09 20.83 -8.29
CA ASP A 223 29.15 21.74 -8.94
C ASP A 223 27.81 21.82 -8.18
N LEU A 224 27.38 20.74 -7.53
CA LEU A 224 26.28 20.76 -6.57
C LEU A 224 26.60 21.70 -5.40
N LEU A 225 27.78 21.58 -4.79
CA LEU A 225 28.18 22.49 -3.71
C LEU A 225 28.14 23.96 -4.14
N LYS A 226 28.78 24.30 -5.26
CA LYS A 226 28.80 25.69 -5.78
C LYS A 226 27.40 26.24 -6.04
N ARG A 227 26.45 25.38 -6.40
CA ARG A 227 25.08 25.80 -6.71
C ARG A 227 24.31 26.24 -5.47
N TYR A 228 24.58 25.69 -4.29
CA TYR A 228 23.80 25.99 -3.10
C TYR A 228 24.59 26.78 -2.05
N LEU A 229 25.92 26.73 -2.06
CA LEU A 229 26.75 27.31 -0.99
C LEU A 229 26.48 28.80 -0.78
N GLY A 230 26.17 29.17 0.47
CA GLY A 230 25.90 30.53 0.89
C GLY A 230 24.56 31.10 0.40
N ARG A 231 23.71 30.28 -0.23
CA ARG A 231 22.38 30.69 -0.68
C ARG A 231 21.34 30.54 0.41
N SER A 232 20.38 31.46 0.40
CA SER A 232 19.18 31.42 1.23
C SER A 232 17.95 31.61 0.35
N TYR A 233 16.96 30.74 0.53
CA TYR A 233 15.72 30.73 -0.22
C TYR A 233 14.59 31.13 0.72
N SER A 234 13.97 32.29 0.46
CA SER A 234 12.79 32.75 1.20
C SER A 234 11.52 32.19 0.58
N LEU A 235 10.78 31.41 1.37
CA LEU A 235 9.54 30.74 0.97
C LEU A 235 8.32 31.49 1.56
N GLY A 236 7.14 30.90 1.41
CA GLY A 236 5.90 31.43 2.00
C GLY A 236 6.01 31.66 3.52
N GLY A 237 5.29 32.66 4.03
CA GLY A 237 5.23 32.94 5.47
C GLY A 237 6.55 33.46 6.09
N GLY A 238 7.53 33.86 5.27
CA GLY A 238 8.84 34.30 5.74
C GLY A 238 9.78 33.17 6.18
N PHE A 239 9.39 31.92 5.94
CA PHE A 239 10.23 30.76 6.19
C PHE A 239 11.45 30.75 5.26
N GLN A 240 12.63 30.40 5.77
CA GLN A 240 13.87 30.42 5.02
C GLN A 240 14.60 29.08 5.09
N VAL A 241 15.08 28.62 3.94
CA VAL A 241 16.00 27.47 3.83
C VAL A 241 17.35 28.00 3.41
N SER A 242 18.39 27.76 4.21
CA SER A 242 19.72 28.32 3.98
C SER A 242 20.81 27.25 4.00
N PHE A 243 21.75 27.36 3.07
CA PHE A 243 22.84 26.42 2.93
C PHE A 243 24.16 27.09 3.32
N ASN A 244 24.77 26.61 4.40
CA ASN A 244 26.13 26.96 4.80
C ASN A 244 27.10 25.86 4.36
N GLU A 245 28.40 26.06 4.58
CA GLU A 245 29.41 25.10 4.13
C GLU A 245 29.27 23.73 4.80
N GLU A 246 29.02 23.71 6.11
CA GLU A 246 28.94 22.47 6.87
C GLU A 246 27.71 21.63 6.50
N ASN A 247 26.51 22.24 6.49
CA ASN A 247 25.27 21.50 6.24
C ASN A 247 25.19 21.01 4.79
N LEU A 248 25.61 21.83 3.83
CA LEU A 248 25.54 21.50 2.42
C LEU A 248 26.50 20.38 2.05
N LEU A 249 27.71 20.37 2.62
CA LEU A 249 28.68 19.29 2.38
C LEU A 249 28.12 17.94 2.80
N ARG A 250 27.53 17.86 4.00
CA ARG A 250 26.90 16.63 4.50
C ARG A 250 25.75 16.20 3.59
N ILE A 251 24.87 17.14 3.21
CA ILE A 251 23.72 16.84 2.33
C ILE A 251 24.18 16.32 0.97
N VAL A 252 25.12 17.00 0.31
CA VAL A 252 25.61 16.59 -1.01
C VAL A 252 26.27 15.22 -0.94
N LEU A 253 27.14 14.98 0.04
CA LEU A 253 27.80 13.68 0.17
C LEU A 253 26.79 12.56 0.47
N SER A 254 25.86 12.78 1.40
CA SER A 254 24.86 11.78 1.77
C SER A 254 23.85 11.46 0.66
N LEU A 255 23.47 12.45 -0.16
CA LEU A 255 22.43 12.29 -1.19
C LEU A 255 22.95 12.10 -2.61
N TYR A 256 24.25 12.25 -2.87
CA TYR A 256 24.77 12.06 -4.23
C TYR A 256 24.45 10.68 -4.82
N PRO A 257 24.58 9.55 -4.08
CA PRO A 257 24.18 8.24 -4.58
C PRO A 257 22.66 8.12 -4.81
N VAL A 258 21.86 8.80 -3.97
CA VAL A 258 20.39 8.84 -4.07
C VAL A 258 19.96 9.43 -5.42
N LEU A 259 20.57 10.54 -5.84
CA LEU A 259 20.25 11.19 -7.12
C LEU A 259 20.48 10.22 -8.29
N GLY A 260 21.64 9.54 -8.32
CA GLY A 260 21.97 8.58 -9.38
C GLY A 260 21.03 7.37 -9.40
N PHE A 261 20.63 6.86 -8.23
CA PHE A 261 19.65 5.78 -8.15
C PHE A 261 18.28 6.18 -8.70
N ILE A 262 17.78 7.36 -8.32
CA ILE A 262 16.48 7.86 -8.81
C ILE A 262 16.53 8.08 -10.32
N GLU A 263 17.60 8.69 -10.85
CA GLU A 263 17.77 8.89 -12.30
C GLU A 263 17.77 7.56 -13.06
N GLN A 264 18.46 6.54 -12.56
CA GLN A 264 18.46 5.20 -13.16
C GLN A 264 17.05 4.59 -13.20
N MET A 265 16.35 4.61 -12.06
CA MET A 265 15.01 4.01 -11.97
C MET A 265 13.98 4.79 -12.80
N ASN A 266 14.07 6.13 -12.83
CA ASN A 266 13.22 6.97 -13.65
C ASN A 266 13.46 6.72 -15.14
N SER A 267 14.72 6.59 -15.59
CA SER A 267 15.04 6.26 -16.99
C SER A 267 14.38 4.95 -17.44
N ILE A 268 14.37 3.92 -16.58
CA ILE A 268 13.70 2.66 -16.86
C ILE A 268 12.19 2.84 -16.99
N LEU A 269 11.59 3.67 -16.15
CA LEU A 269 10.16 3.98 -16.20
C LEU A 269 9.80 4.75 -17.49
N ASP A 270 10.53 5.82 -17.81
CA ASP A 270 10.34 6.63 -19.02
C ASP A 270 10.50 5.82 -20.32
N GLU A 271 11.42 4.85 -20.35
CA GLU A 271 11.61 3.97 -21.51
C GLU A 271 10.44 2.98 -21.71
N ARG A 272 9.72 2.63 -20.64
CA ARG A 272 8.78 1.50 -20.63
C ARG A 272 7.33 1.93 -20.52
N LEU A 273 7.06 3.12 -19.99
CA LEU A 273 5.73 3.59 -19.65
C LEU A 273 5.46 4.95 -20.28
N THR A 274 4.21 5.19 -20.68
CA THR A 274 3.80 6.50 -21.19
C THR A 274 3.33 7.43 -20.07
N ASN A 275 2.76 6.87 -19.00
CA ASN A 275 2.27 7.61 -17.84
C ASN A 275 2.44 6.74 -16.59
N TYR A 276 2.95 7.33 -15.52
CA TYR A 276 3.05 6.74 -14.19
C TYR A 276 3.07 7.85 -13.14
N ASP A 277 2.68 7.52 -11.91
CA ASP A 277 3.03 8.34 -10.75
C ASP A 277 4.35 7.81 -10.17
N LEU A 278 5.22 8.71 -9.73
CA LEU A 278 6.47 8.42 -9.04
C LEU A 278 6.47 9.07 -7.67
N GLU A 279 6.81 8.28 -6.65
CA GLU A 279 7.07 8.75 -5.29
C GLU A 279 8.49 8.43 -4.89
N ILE A 280 9.14 9.39 -4.23
CA ILE A 280 10.43 9.18 -3.59
C ILE A 280 10.19 9.06 -2.08
N SER A 281 10.76 8.05 -1.44
CA SER A 281 10.62 7.84 0.00
C SER A 281 11.94 7.85 0.75
N LEU A 282 12.01 8.67 1.80
CA LEU A 282 13.06 8.71 2.81
C LEU A 282 12.57 8.26 4.20
N ASP A 283 11.32 7.76 4.31
CA ASP A 283 10.63 7.52 5.58
C ASP A 283 11.24 6.39 6.45
N GLU A 284 11.92 5.43 5.81
CA GLU A 284 12.59 4.32 6.51
C GLU A 284 13.98 4.72 7.04
N GLY A 285 14.48 5.92 6.67
CA GLY A 285 15.77 6.43 7.13
C GLY A 285 15.87 6.60 8.65
N GLU A 286 17.11 6.58 9.14
CA GLU A 286 17.42 6.82 10.56
C GLU A 286 17.45 8.30 10.93
N VAL A 287 17.71 9.17 9.94
CA VAL A 287 17.88 10.61 10.14
C VAL A 287 16.60 11.33 9.74
N LEU A 288 16.14 12.24 10.59
CA LEU A 288 15.02 13.13 10.27
C LEU A 288 15.33 13.91 9.00
N THR A 289 14.35 14.04 8.10
CA THR A 289 14.57 14.78 6.87
C THR A 289 14.61 16.27 7.19
N SER A 290 15.78 16.90 7.06
CA SER A 290 15.90 18.35 7.27
C SER A 290 15.21 19.13 6.14
N TYR A 291 14.91 20.40 6.39
CA TYR A 291 14.35 21.29 5.38
C TYR A 291 15.30 21.48 4.19
N GLU A 292 16.60 21.59 4.45
CA GLU A 292 17.64 21.69 3.44
C GLU A 292 17.72 20.41 2.60
N THR A 293 17.56 19.24 3.24
CA THR A 293 17.56 17.93 2.58
C THR A 293 16.36 17.82 1.64
N HIS A 294 15.16 18.15 2.12
CA HIS A 294 13.94 18.17 1.30
C HIS A 294 14.10 19.15 0.13
N PHE A 295 14.47 20.40 0.40
CA PHE A 295 14.61 21.43 -0.63
C PHE A 295 15.65 21.03 -1.69
N PHE A 296 16.84 20.59 -1.26
CA PHE A 296 17.92 20.17 -2.16
C PHE A 296 17.48 19.00 -3.04
N LEU A 297 16.90 17.95 -2.46
CA LEU A 297 16.49 16.76 -3.22
C LEU A 297 15.44 17.13 -4.27
N SER A 298 14.37 17.80 -3.87
CA SER A 298 13.27 18.18 -4.79
C SER A 298 13.75 19.08 -5.92
N GLU A 299 14.53 20.12 -5.63
CA GLU A 299 15.10 21.01 -6.66
C GLU A 299 16.03 20.25 -7.62
N GLU A 300 16.87 19.36 -7.11
CA GLU A 300 17.81 18.60 -7.93
C GLU A 300 17.12 17.57 -8.83
N LEU A 301 16.04 16.95 -8.36
CA LEU A 301 15.21 16.06 -9.17
C LEU A 301 14.52 16.82 -10.30
N HIS A 302 13.91 17.97 -10.01
CA HIS A 302 13.33 18.82 -11.06
C HIS A 302 14.37 19.30 -12.08
N ARG A 303 15.56 19.69 -11.64
CA ARG A 303 16.66 20.08 -12.55
C ARG A 303 17.10 18.97 -13.49
N ARG A 304 16.96 17.71 -13.05
CA ARG A 304 17.25 16.50 -13.84
C ARG A 304 16.10 16.09 -14.73
N GLY A 305 14.96 16.77 -14.67
CA GLY A 305 13.76 16.44 -15.42
C GLY A 305 13.00 15.24 -14.87
N VAL A 306 13.21 14.86 -13.60
CA VAL A 306 12.44 13.81 -12.93
C VAL A 306 11.10 14.39 -12.50
N ASP A 307 10.01 13.90 -13.08
CA ASP A 307 8.63 14.28 -12.76
C ASP A 307 8.04 13.34 -11.69
N PHE A 308 8.21 13.69 -10.41
CA PHE A 308 7.69 12.94 -9.27
C PHE A 308 6.46 13.63 -8.67
N GLN A 309 5.46 12.87 -8.24
CA GLN A 309 4.16 13.40 -7.80
C GLN A 309 3.97 13.34 -6.28
N SER A 310 4.83 12.61 -5.56
CA SER A 310 4.81 12.54 -4.10
C SER A 310 6.20 12.41 -3.48
N LEU A 311 6.36 12.89 -2.25
CA LEU A 311 7.56 12.73 -1.45
C LEU A 311 7.20 12.28 -0.03
N ALA A 312 7.72 11.13 0.40
CA ALA A 312 7.56 10.61 1.75
C ALA A 312 8.80 10.95 2.59
N LEU A 313 8.60 11.73 3.65
CA LEU A 313 9.68 12.27 4.49
C LEU A 313 9.77 11.53 5.84
N LYS A 314 10.96 11.56 6.45
CA LYS A 314 11.12 11.15 7.85
C LYS A 314 10.75 12.30 8.78
N PHE A 315 9.53 12.27 9.31
CA PHE A 315 9.00 13.23 10.28
C PHE A 315 9.49 12.97 11.72
N PRO A 316 9.50 13.98 12.60
CA PRO A 316 9.82 13.81 14.02
C PRO A 316 8.79 12.97 14.77
N GLY A 317 9.25 12.19 15.75
CA GLY A 317 8.45 11.23 16.51
C GLY A 317 8.51 9.82 15.92
N SER A 318 7.68 8.92 16.45
CA SER A 318 7.63 7.51 16.07
C SER A 318 6.34 7.18 15.33
N PHE A 319 6.50 6.52 14.19
CA PHE A 319 5.44 6.07 13.28
C PHE A 319 5.32 4.54 13.24
N GLU A 320 5.54 3.90 14.38
CA GLU A 320 5.51 2.45 14.52
C GLU A 320 4.23 1.81 13.96
N LYS A 321 4.38 0.61 13.42
CA LYS A 321 3.30 -0.10 12.73
C LYS A 321 2.23 -0.56 13.74
N GLY A 322 0.95 -0.42 13.39
CA GLY A 322 -0.17 -0.93 14.18
C GLY A 322 -0.61 -0.08 15.38
N ILE A 323 0.05 1.05 15.65
CA ILE A 323 -0.25 1.94 16.79
C ILE A 323 -0.31 3.40 16.35
N ASP A 324 -0.81 4.26 17.25
CA ASP A 324 -0.86 5.72 17.02
C ASP A 324 0.54 6.35 17.12
N TYR A 325 0.65 7.60 16.67
CA TYR A 325 1.84 8.42 16.75
C TYR A 325 2.33 8.57 18.19
N ARG A 326 3.66 8.52 18.40
CA ARG A 326 4.30 8.83 19.69
C ARG A 326 5.35 9.92 19.48
N GLY A 327 5.16 11.08 20.10
CA GLY A 327 6.07 12.21 20.02
C GLY A 327 5.41 13.52 20.42
N ASP A 328 6.11 14.64 20.19
CA ASP A 328 5.58 15.98 20.43
C ASP A 328 4.78 16.47 19.22
N LEU A 329 3.47 16.69 19.42
CA LEU A 329 2.56 17.15 18.38
C LEU A 329 2.88 18.55 17.86
N ASN A 330 3.43 19.43 18.70
CA ASN A 330 3.85 20.76 18.27
C ASN A 330 5.09 20.66 17.38
N GLN A 331 6.07 19.83 17.79
CA GLN A 331 7.25 19.57 16.97
C GLN A 331 6.88 18.96 15.61
N PHE A 332 5.94 18.01 15.58
CA PHE A 332 5.42 17.45 14.33
C PHE A 332 4.73 18.51 13.47
N ARG A 333 3.85 19.33 14.05
CA ARG A 333 3.13 20.41 13.34
C ARG A 333 4.09 21.43 12.75
N GLU A 334 5.04 21.93 13.53
CA GLU A 334 6.04 22.91 13.08
C GLU A 334 6.91 22.33 11.96
N ASN A 335 7.37 21.08 12.12
CA ASN A 335 8.12 20.40 11.07
C ASN A 335 7.31 20.25 9.80
N LEU A 336 6.10 19.71 9.89
CA LEU A 336 5.22 19.51 8.75
C LEU A 336 4.94 20.82 8.01
N ARG A 337 4.64 21.90 8.74
CA ARG A 337 4.41 23.22 8.14
C ARG A 337 5.60 23.68 7.30
N GLY A 338 6.81 23.56 7.82
CA GLY A 338 8.03 23.89 7.07
C GLY A 338 8.18 23.02 5.81
N GLN A 339 7.91 21.71 5.92
CA GLN A 339 7.95 20.81 4.77
C GLN A 339 6.89 21.15 3.71
N VAL A 340 5.67 21.51 4.13
CA VAL A 340 4.61 21.93 3.19
C VAL A 340 5.00 23.21 2.46
N LEU A 341 5.56 24.20 3.16
CA LEU A 341 6.01 25.44 2.52
C LEU A 341 7.08 25.20 1.45
N ILE A 342 7.94 24.18 1.63
CA ILE A 342 8.90 23.76 0.60
C ILE A 342 8.18 23.13 -0.58
N ALA A 343 7.28 22.17 -0.34
CA ALA A 343 6.52 21.50 -1.39
C ALA A 343 5.67 22.47 -2.21
N GLU A 344 5.00 23.44 -1.57
CA GLU A 344 4.21 24.48 -2.24
C GLU A 344 5.09 25.46 -3.04
N ASN A 345 6.29 25.76 -2.57
CA ASN A 345 7.20 26.68 -3.26
C ASN A 345 7.82 26.05 -4.52
N ILE A 346 8.30 24.81 -4.40
CA ILE A 346 8.90 24.07 -5.52
C ILE A 346 7.80 23.61 -6.50
N GLY A 347 6.64 23.19 -5.98
CA GLY A 347 5.49 22.73 -6.75
C GLY A 347 5.67 21.33 -7.34
N GLY A 348 4.66 20.83 -8.05
CA GLY A 348 4.77 19.58 -8.81
C GLY A 348 4.56 18.27 -8.04
N TYR A 349 4.54 18.30 -6.71
CA TYR A 349 4.34 17.10 -5.87
C TYR A 349 3.54 17.39 -4.59
N ARG A 350 3.16 16.32 -3.88
CA ARG A 350 2.52 16.38 -2.55
C ARG A 350 3.33 15.61 -1.50
N LEU A 351 3.08 15.87 -0.23
CA LEU A 351 3.66 15.06 0.84
C LEU A 351 2.90 13.73 1.00
N SER A 352 3.65 12.70 1.35
CA SER A 352 3.13 11.34 1.56
C SER A 352 3.41 10.86 2.98
N LEU A 353 2.38 10.31 3.62
CA LEU A 353 2.46 9.76 4.98
C LEU A 353 2.55 8.23 4.93
N HIS A 354 3.77 7.74 5.05
CA HIS A 354 4.04 6.32 5.22
C HIS A 354 3.74 5.86 6.64
N SER A 355 3.53 4.54 6.80
CA SER A 355 3.08 3.96 8.07
C SER A 355 1.83 4.66 8.63
N GLY A 356 1.02 5.20 7.72
CA GLY A 356 -0.06 6.12 8.05
C GLY A 356 -1.18 5.46 8.82
N SER A 357 -1.33 4.14 8.77
CA SER A 357 -2.33 3.40 9.55
C SER A 357 -2.33 3.73 11.03
N ASP A 358 -3.54 3.90 11.58
CA ASP A 358 -3.82 4.09 13.00
C ASP A 358 -3.22 5.37 13.62
N LYS A 359 -2.69 6.30 12.83
CA LYS A 359 -2.09 7.58 13.27
C LYS A 359 -3.14 8.67 13.57
N MET A 360 -4.16 8.27 14.32
CA MET A 360 -5.38 9.07 14.57
C MET A 360 -5.06 10.45 15.16
N THR A 361 -4.08 10.56 16.05
CA THR A 361 -3.76 11.82 16.74
C THR A 361 -3.17 12.89 15.80
N ILE A 362 -2.44 12.51 14.76
CA ILE A 362 -1.78 13.46 13.86
C ILE A 362 -2.55 13.74 12.58
N TYR A 363 -3.56 12.93 12.25
CA TYR A 363 -4.39 13.10 11.05
C TYR A 363 -5.02 14.50 10.89
N PRO A 364 -5.63 15.11 11.93
CA PRO A 364 -6.13 16.47 11.82
C PRO A 364 -5.06 17.49 11.42
N THR A 365 -3.92 17.47 12.12
CA THR A 365 -2.79 18.36 11.83
C THR A 365 -2.24 18.10 10.43
N PHE A 366 -2.16 16.83 10.02
CA PHE A 366 -1.68 16.47 8.69
C PHE A 366 -2.60 17.03 7.60
N PHE A 367 -3.91 16.87 7.74
CA PHE A 367 -4.89 17.41 6.81
C PHE A 367 -4.86 18.94 6.77
N GLU A 368 -4.85 19.60 7.94
CA GLU A 368 -4.83 21.06 8.08
C GLU A 368 -3.60 21.67 7.40
N GLU A 369 -2.41 21.23 7.78
CA GLU A 369 -1.15 21.84 7.31
C GLU A 369 -0.88 21.53 5.83
N THR A 370 -1.35 20.40 5.30
CA THR A 370 -1.21 20.06 3.85
C THR A 370 -2.34 20.63 2.98
N HIS A 371 -3.28 21.37 3.58
CA HIS A 371 -4.45 21.92 2.91
C HIS A 371 -5.27 20.87 2.14
N GLY A 372 -5.32 19.64 2.67
CA GLY A 372 -6.00 18.51 2.02
C GLY A 372 -5.27 17.89 0.83
N LEU A 373 -4.04 18.31 0.48
CA LEU A 373 -3.26 17.79 -0.64
C LEU A 373 -2.14 16.86 -0.16
N PHE A 374 -2.43 15.57 -0.10
CA PHE A 374 -1.47 14.57 0.39
C PHE A 374 -1.75 13.16 -0.11
N HIS A 375 -0.81 12.25 0.15
CA HIS A 375 -1.01 10.81 0.08
C HIS A 375 -0.90 10.18 1.49
N ILE A 376 -1.71 9.16 1.79
CA ILE A 376 -1.57 8.35 3.02
C ILE A 376 -1.49 6.89 2.62
N LYS A 377 -0.54 6.15 3.21
CA LYS A 377 -0.40 4.71 3.00
C LYS A 377 -0.84 3.91 4.21
N THR A 378 -1.76 2.98 3.97
CA THR A 378 -2.17 1.96 4.94
C THR A 378 -1.94 0.56 4.37
N SER A 379 -1.73 -0.43 5.23
CA SER A 379 -1.64 -1.84 4.80
C SER A 379 -2.05 -2.78 5.95
N GLY A 380 -1.17 -2.95 6.93
CA GLY A 380 -1.35 -3.97 7.96
C GLY A 380 -2.52 -3.75 8.93
N THR A 381 -3.17 -2.58 8.92
CA THR A 381 -4.42 -2.37 9.69
C THR A 381 -5.57 -3.21 9.16
N SER A 382 -5.65 -3.46 7.84
CA SER A 382 -6.62 -4.39 7.24
C SER A 382 -6.37 -5.83 7.70
N TRP A 383 -5.09 -6.23 7.77
CA TRP A 383 -4.67 -7.52 8.32
C TRP A 383 -5.11 -7.69 9.78
N LEU A 384 -4.97 -6.65 10.61
CA LEU A 384 -5.43 -6.71 12.00
C LEU A 384 -6.96 -6.87 12.11
N LYS A 385 -7.75 -6.40 11.13
CA LYS A 385 -9.20 -6.65 11.10
C LYS A 385 -9.56 -8.10 10.77
N ALA A 386 -8.74 -8.78 9.98
CA ALA A 386 -8.88 -10.22 9.78
C ALA A 386 -8.71 -10.97 11.10
N LEU A 387 -7.64 -10.68 11.85
CA LEU A 387 -7.38 -11.30 13.16
C LEU A 387 -8.42 -10.91 14.21
N GLU A 388 -8.96 -9.70 14.15
CA GLU A 388 -10.10 -9.31 15.00
C GLU A 388 -11.34 -10.17 14.70
N THR A 389 -11.61 -10.45 13.43
CA THR A 389 -12.70 -11.36 13.04
C THR A 389 -12.46 -12.76 13.59
N VAL A 390 -11.24 -13.29 13.46
CA VAL A 390 -10.85 -14.58 14.06
C VAL A 390 -11.04 -14.58 15.58
N SER A 391 -10.64 -13.51 16.28
CA SER A 391 -10.76 -13.43 17.75
C SER A 391 -12.21 -13.53 18.25
N VAL A 392 -13.18 -13.13 17.42
CA VAL A 392 -14.60 -13.13 17.77
C VAL A 392 -15.25 -14.47 17.44
N PHE A 393 -15.02 -15.02 16.25
CA PHE A 393 -15.75 -16.20 15.78
C PHE A 393 -14.96 -17.51 15.85
N ASN A 394 -13.63 -17.47 15.97
CA ASN A 394 -12.79 -18.64 16.22
C ASN A 394 -11.69 -18.34 17.26
N PRO A 395 -12.06 -18.22 18.55
CA PRO A 395 -11.13 -18.00 19.66
C PRO A 395 -9.96 -18.99 19.72
N GLU A 396 -10.20 -20.24 19.35
CA GLU A 396 -9.18 -21.28 19.36
C GLU A 396 -8.07 -21.00 18.34
N LEU A 397 -8.45 -20.69 17.09
CA LEU A 397 -7.50 -20.31 16.05
C LEU A 397 -6.76 -19.01 16.43
N PHE A 398 -7.46 -18.03 17.00
CA PHE A 398 -6.83 -16.80 17.46
C PHE A 398 -5.72 -17.06 18.50
N ARG A 399 -5.97 -17.97 19.45
CA ARG A 399 -4.98 -18.37 20.47
C ARG A 399 -3.77 -19.03 19.84
N LYS A 400 -3.97 -19.95 18.88
CA LYS A 400 -2.88 -20.59 18.13
C LYS A 400 -2.02 -19.55 17.40
N ILE A 401 -2.67 -18.61 16.70
CA ILE A 401 -2.01 -17.50 16.00
C ILE A 401 -1.21 -16.62 16.99
N TYR A 402 -1.79 -16.29 18.14
CA TYR A 402 -1.13 -15.49 19.17
C TYR A 402 0.11 -16.20 19.72
N THR A 403 -0.01 -17.47 20.12
CA THR A 403 1.10 -18.27 20.64
C THR A 403 2.23 -18.36 19.61
N LEU A 404 1.91 -18.69 18.35
CA LEU A 404 2.90 -18.73 17.26
C LEU A 404 3.63 -17.38 17.11
N SER A 405 2.89 -16.28 17.20
CA SER A 405 3.45 -14.92 17.09
C SER A 405 4.37 -14.61 18.26
N TRP A 406 3.95 -14.92 19.48
CA TRP A 406 4.70 -14.65 20.70
C TRP A 406 6.03 -15.42 20.73
N GLU A 407 5.99 -16.72 20.42
CA GLU A 407 7.18 -17.59 20.40
C GLU A 407 8.23 -17.14 19.37
N ASN A 408 7.79 -16.49 18.30
CA ASN A 408 8.65 -16.07 17.19
C ASN A 408 8.91 -14.55 17.14
N TYR A 409 8.64 -13.84 18.25
CA TYR A 409 8.81 -12.38 18.31
C TYR A 409 10.22 -11.93 17.87
N SER A 410 11.28 -12.58 18.39
CA SER A 410 12.68 -12.20 18.15
C SER A 410 13.09 -12.26 16.67
N GLU A 411 12.47 -13.17 15.90
CA GLU A 411 12.70 -13.25 14.46
C GLU A 411 11.89 -12.19 13.73
N ASN A 412 10.59 -12.08 14.05
CA ASN A 412 9.69 -11.15 13.37
C ASN A 412 10.02 -9.68 13.60
N SER A 413 10.63 -9.32 14.75
CA SER A 413 10.98 -7.94 15.09
C SER A 413 12.22 -7.41 14.35
N ARG A 414 13.00 -8.26 13.66
CA ARG A 414 14.24 -7.82 12.98
C ARG A 414 13.99 -6.86 11.83
N ASP A 415 12.87 -7.04 11.13
CA ASP A 415 12.54 -6.28 9.92
C ASP A 415 11.63 -5.07 10.19
N TYR A 416 11.31 -4.79 11.47
CA TYR A 416 10.38 -3.75 11.88
C TYR A 416 10.87 -3.00 13.11
N GLN A 417 10.79 -1.67 13.05
CA GLN A 417 10.94 -0.85 14.25
C GLN A 417 9.69 -1.01 15.12
N VAL A 418 9.85 -1.59 16.30
CA VAL A 418 8.83 -1.70 17.36
C VAL A 418 9.47 -1.41 18.72
N SER A 419 8.76 -0.73 19.60
CA SER A 419 9.28 -0.26 20.90
C SER A 419 8.84 -1.10 22.10
N PHE A 420 7.81 -1.94 21.94
CA PHE A 420 7.32 -2.76 23.05
C PHE A 420 8.30 -3.88 23.43
N LYS A 421 8.24 -4.32 24.68
CA LYS A 421 8.96 -5.51 25.15
C LYS A 421 8.01 -6.69 25.21
N ILE A 422 8.46 -7.85 24.71
CA ILE A 422 7.61 -9.05 24.64
C ILE A 422 7.04 -9.51 25.99
N ASN A 423 7.74 -9.21 27.09
CA ASN A 423 7.29 -9.53 28.45
C ASN A 423 6.24 -8.56 29.02
N GLU A 424 5.84 -7.51 28.29
CA GLU A 424 4.71 -6.63 28.61
C GLU A 424 3.35 -7.28 28.28
N ILE A 425 3.36 -8.38 27.51
CA ILE A 425 2.18 -9.15 27.13
C ILE A 425 2.36 -10.62 27.56
N PRO A 426 1.28 -11.32 27.94
CA PRO A 426 1.38 -12.68 28.46
C PRO A 426 1.83 -13.67 27.38
N ALA A 427 2.58 -14.70 27.76
CA ALA A 427 3.07 -15.72 26.81
C ALA A 427 1.96 -16.64 26.29
N ASP A 428 0.94 -16.88 27.12
CA ASP A 428 -0.25 -17.64 26.80
C ASP A 428 -1.50 -16.82 27.12
N LEU A 429 -2.64 -17.27 26.57
CA LEU A 429 -3.94 -16.65 26.82
C LEU A 429 -4.87 -17.59 27.60
N GLU A 430 -4.39 -18.69 28.19
CA GLU A 430 -5.21 -19.80 28.71
C GLU A 430 -6.35 -19.32 29.61
N TYR A 431 -6.06 -18.36 30.50
CA TYR A 431 -7.00 -17.82 31.47
C TYR A 431 -7.80 -16.60 31.00
N LEU A 432 -7.52 -16.07 29.80
CA LEU A 432 -8.26 -14.95 29.23
C LEU A 432 -9.58 -15.47 28.63
N PRO A 433 -10.76 -15.03 29.06
CA PRO A 433 -12.02 -15.52 28.48
C PRO A 433 -12.16 -15.15 27.00
N ASP A 434 -12.78 -16.01 26.18
CA ASP A 434 -12.93 -15.78 24.73
C ASP A 434 -13.54 -14.41 24.38
N LYS A 435 -14.58 -14.01 25.11
CA LYS A 435 -15.23 -12.69 24.96
C LYS A 435 -14.31 -11.49 25.21
N LYS A 436 -13.09 -11.71 25.71
CA LYS A 436 -12.07 -10.68 25.98
C LYS A 436 -10.93 -10.67 24.96
N LEU A 437 -10.87 -11.63 24.03
CA LEU A 437 -9.83 -11.66 22.99
C LEU A 437 -9.90 -10.45 22.05
N GLN A 438 -11.12 -10.02 21.69
CA GLN A 438 -11.29 -8.80 20.88
C GLN A 438 -10.81 -7.54 21.62
N ASP A 439 -11.14 -7.41 22.92
CA ASP A 439 -10.65 -6.28 23.74
C ASP A 439 -9.12 -6.32 23.88
N PHE A 440 -8.53 -7.51 23.95
CA PHE A 440 -7.09 -7.70 24.04
C PHE A 440 -6.34 -7.17 22.81
N LEU A 441 -6.94 -7.25 21.62
CA LEU A 441 -6.44 -6.63 20.38
C LEU A 441 -6.44 -5.10 20.39
N LYS A 442 -6.96 -4.44 21.42
CA LYS A 442 -6.83 -2.98 21.60
C LYS A 442 -5.50 -2.59 22.25
N ASN A 443 -4.77 -3.56 22.83
CA ASN A 443 -3.45 -3.32 23.41
C ASN A 443 -2.42 -3.10 22.29
N ASP A 444 -1.69 -1.98 22.35
CA ASP A 444 -0.66 -1.60 21.39
C ASP A 444 0.37 -2.71 21.15
N SER A 445 0.94 -3.28 22.21
CA SER A 445 1.97 -4.33 22.14
C SER A 445 1.43 -5.60 21.46
N VAL A 446 0.18 -5.98 21.74
CA VAL A 446 -0.47 -7.12 21.07
C VAL A 446 -0.68 -6.84 19.59
N ARG A 447 -1.15 -5.62 19.25
CA ARG A 447 -1.33 -5.20 17.85
C ARG A 447 -0.02 -5.23 17.10
N GLN A 448 1.06 -4.70 17.69
CA GLN A 448 2.39 -4.71 17.08
C GLN A 448 2.88 -6.14 16.84
N LEU A 449 2.80 -7.02 17.85
CA LEU A 449 3.19 -8.42 17.74
C LEU A 449 2.50 -9.11 16.55
N LEU A 450 1.19 -8.97 16.44
CA LEU A 450 0.41 -9.60 15.38
C LEU A 450 0.59 -8.91 14.02
N HIS A 451 0.85 -7.60 14.00
CA HIS A 451 1.10 -6.85 12.78
C HIS A 451 2.41 -7.27 12.10
N ILE A 452 3.44 -7.61 12.86
CA ILE A 452 4.75 -8.01 12.31
C ILE A 452 4.86 -9.51 12.00
N SER A 453 4.01 -10.33 12.62
CA SER A 453 4.03 -11.81 12.50
C SER A 453 3.24 -12.36 11.30
N TYR A 454 2.61 -11.52 10.48
CA TYR A 454 1.73 -11.95 9.39
C TYR A 454 2.34 -12.96 8.42
N GLY A 455 3.64 -12.83 8.09
CA GLY A 455 4.29 -13.74 7.16
C GLY A 455 4.39 -15.17 7.72
N LEU A 456 4.75 -15.29 9.00
CA LEU A 456 4.81 -16.57 9.68
C LEU A 456 3.40 -17.17 9.86
N ILE A 457 2.43 -16.35 10.25
CA ILE A 457 1.05 -16.78 10.41
C ILE A 457 0.48 -17.30 9.09
N LEU A 458 0.74 -16.61 7.98
CA LEU A 458 0.32 -17.06 6.65
C LEU A 458 1.06 -18.32 6.20
N LYS A 459 2.32 -18.50 6.60
CA LYS A 459 3.03 -19.75 6.29
C LYS A 459 2.38 -20.96 6.97
N GLU A 460 1.92 -20.80 8.21
CA GLU A 460 1.40 -21.91 9.03
C GLU A 460 -0.12 -22.11 8.85
N TYR A 461 -0.90 -21.04 8.84
CA TYR A 461 -2.36 -21.08 8.96
C TYR A 461 -3.11 -20.55 7.73
N ARG A 462 -2.47 -20.41 6.55
CA ARG A 462 -3.12 -19.83 5.36
C ARG A 462 -4.43 -20.52 5.01
N GLU A 463 -4.42 -21.84 4.80
CA GLU A 463 -5.61 -22.57 4.34
C GLU A 463 -6.78 -22.41 5.32
N GLU A 464 -6.54 -22.66 6.62
CA GLU A 464 -7.55 -22.50 7.67
C GLU A 464 -8.04 -21.04 7.78
N LEU A 465 -7.14 -20.06 7.67
CA LEU A 465 -7.47 -18.65 7.76
C LEU A 465 -8.29 -18.17 6.55
N TYR A 466 -7.93 -18.56 5.33
CA TYR A 466 -8.67 -18.17 4.12
C TYR A 466 -10.04 -18.83 4.08
N GLN A 467 -10.14 -20.11 4.46
CA GLN A 467 -11.43 -20.77 4.62
C GLN A 467 -12.31 -20.05 5.64
N PHE A 468 -11.77 -19.76 6.82
CA PHE A 468 -12.48 -19.03 7.86
C PHE A 468 -12.93 -17.64 7.39
N LEU A 469 -12.06 -16.86 6.75
CA LEU A 469 -12.39 -15.51 6.27
C LEU A 469 -13.36 -15.53 5.08
N PHE A 470 -13.45 -16.64 4.35
CA PHE A 470 -14.48 -16.84 3.34
C PHE A 470 -15.86 -17.07 3.97
N ASP A 471 -15.92 -17.92 5.00
CA ASP A 471 -17.17 -18.22 5.73
C ASP A 471 -17.70 -16.99 6.49
N TYR A 472 -16.81 -16.15 7.03
CA TYR A 472 -17.12 -14.90 7.74
C TYR A 472 -16.80 -13.65 6.90
N ARG A 473 -16.91 -13.74 5.57
CA ARG A 473 -16.53 -12.66 4.65
C ARG A 473 -17.23 -11.33 4.92
N GLU A 474 -18.53 -11.36 5.20
CA GLU A 474 -19.32 -10.15 5.45
C GLU A 474 -18.82 -9.43 6.71
N ASP A 475 -18.64 -10.17 7.80
CA ASP A 475 -18.10 -9.69 9.07
C ASP A 475 -16.69 -9.10 8.95
N HIS A 476 -15.82 -9.78 8.19
CA HIS A 476 -14.46 -9.32 7.94
C HIS A 476 -14.47 -8.03 7.11
N CYS A 477 -15.22 -8.01 6.00
CA CYS A 477 -15.33 -6.83 5.15
C CYS A 477 -15.88 -5.64 5.94
N GLN A 478 -16.97 -5.82 6.70
CA GLN A 478 -17.55 -4.76 7.53
C GLN A 478 -16.54 -4.15 8.49
N ARG A 479 -15.73 -4.97 9.18
CA ARG A 479 -14.69 -4.47 10.10
C ARG A 479 -13.61 -3.67 9.38
N VAL A 480 -13.24 -4.06 8.16
CA VAL A 480 -12.32 -3.29 7.31
C VAL A 480 -12.97 -1.98 6.88
N GLU A 481 -14.24 -1.99 6.47
CA GLU A 481 -14.97 -0.79 6.09
C GLU A 481 -15.04 0.22 7.23
N GLU A 482 -15.46 -0.22 8.42
CA GLU A 482 -15.55 0.60 9.63
C GLU A 482 -14.18 1.19 10.02
N ASN A 483 -13.11 0.39 9.90
CA ASN A 483 -11.77 0.84 10.21
C ASN A 483 -11.28 1.91 9.23
N ILE A 484 -11.41 1.71 7.92
CA ILE A 484 -11.00 2.71 6.92
C ILE A 484 -11.89 3.95 7.00
N GLU A 485 -13.18 3.79 7.24
CA GLU A 485 -14.10 4.92 7.42
C GLU A 485 -13.73 5.75 8.66
N LYS A 486 -13.29 5.11 9.75
CA LYS A 486 -12.73 5.81 10.92
C LYS A 486 -11.49 6.64 10.54
N HIS A 487 -10.59 6.11 9.72
CA HIS A 487 -9.40 6.85 9.29
C HIS A 487 -9.80 8.10 8.49
N LEU A 488 -10.68 7.95 7.49
CA LEU A 488 -11.15 9.05 6.64
C LEU A 488 -11.97 10.10 7.41
N LYS A 489 -12.78 9.68 8.39
CA LYS A 489 -13.52 10.60 9.26
C LYS A 489 -12.57 11.42 10.14
N THR A 490 -11.60 10.78 10.78
CA THR A 490 -10.61 11.48 11.63
C THR A 490 -9.75 12.45 10.83
N LEU A 491 -9.41 12.12 9.58
CA LEU A 491 -8.70 13.03 8.69
C LEU A 491 -9.51 14.29 8.38
N ARG A 492 -10.84 14.17 8.22
CA ARG A 492 -11.74 15.27 7.86
C ARG A 492 -12.43 15.93 9.05
N SER A 493 -12.29 15.42 10.27
CA SER A 493 -13.06 15.90 11.44
C SER A 493 -12.70 17.31 11.91
N TYR A 494 -11.86 18.04 11.18
CA TYR A 494 -11.57 19.46 11.38
C TYR A 494 -11.84 20.34 10.14
N SER A 495 -12.41 19.78 9.07
CA SER A 495 -13.04 20.60 8.02
C SER A 495 -14.52 20.79 8.37
N PHE A 496 -14.92 22.05 8.57
CA PHE A 496 -16.27 22.59 8.84
C PHE A 496 -16.70 22.74 10.32
N GLU A 497 -16.31 23.88 10.91
CA GLU A 497 -17.30 24.96 11.18
C GLU A 497 -16.86 26.23 10.46
#